data_AF-A0A099L195-F1
#
_entry.id   AF-A0A099L195-F1
#
_cell.length_a   1.000
_cell.length_b   1.000
_cell.length_c   1.000
_cell.angle_alpha   90.00
_cell.angle_beta   90.00
_cell.angle_gamma   90.00
#
_symmetry.space_group_name_H-M   'P 1'
#
loop_
_entity.id
_entity.type
_entity.pdbx_description
1 polymer ?
#
loop_
_entity_poly.entity_id
_entity_poly.type
_entity_poly.pdbx_seq_one_letter_code
_entity_poly.pdbx_strand_id
1 'polypeptide(L)' 'MQELPPLTLVKTWLEVAKKLDLPINVREKRSKLLTYYFGSISQAECYVEDNDDYRQLVS' A
#
# COMPACT_ATOMS: atom_id res chain seq x y z
N MET A 1 -0.80 -15.38 12.27
CA MET A 1 -0.81 -14.62 10.99
C MET A 1 -1.03 -13.17 11.35
N GLN A 2 -0.29 -12.26 10.73
CA GLN A 2 -0.50 -10.83 10.94
C GLN A 2 -1.68 -10.40 10.08
N GLU A 3 -2.67 -9.75 10.67
CA GLU A 3 -3.84 -9.27 9.91
C GLU A 3 -3.40 -8.22 8.89
N LEU A 4 -3.91 -8.34 7.67
CA LEU A 4 -3.62 -7.37 6.63
C LEU A 4 -4.34 -6.05 6.93
N PRO A 5 -3.68 -4.90 6.70
CA PRO A 5 -4.31 -3.60 6.85
C PRO A 5 -5.46 -3.44 5.84
N PRO A 6 -6.47 -2.60 6.14
CA PRO A 6 -7.55 -2.31 5.20
C PRO A 6 -7.02 -1.81 3.86
N LEU A 7 -7.64 -2.25 2.75
CA LEU A 7 -7.22 -1.89 1.38
C LEU A 7 -7.04 -0.37 1.19
N THR A 8 -7.96 0.44 1.71
CA THR A 8 -7.90 1.92 1.65
C THR A 8 -6.64 2.47 2.32
N LEU A 9 -6.19 1.84 3.40
CA LEU A 9 -4.98 2.24 4.12
C LEU A 9 -3.71 1.89 3.33
N VAL A 10 -3.68 0.72 2.68
CA VAL A 10 -2.59 0.30 1.80
C VAL A 10 -2.42 1.27 0.63
N LYS A 11 -3.52 1.61 -0.05
CA LYS A 11 -3.54 2.63 -1.11
C LYS A 11 -2.99 3.96 -0.62
N THR A 12 -3.45 4.43 0.54
CA THR A 12 -2.99 5.69 1.12
C THR A 12 -1.49 5.67 1.41
N TRP A 13 -0.96 4.55 1.91
CA TRP A 13 0.48 4.42 2.14
C TRP A 13 1.29 4.40 0.85
N LEU A 14 0.81 3.73 -0.20
CA LEU A 14 1.43 3.73 -1.53
C LEU A 14 1.48 5.15 -2.11
N GLU A 15 0.37 5.88 -2.06
CA GLU A 15 0.30 7.28 -2.51
C GLU A 15 1.31 8.16 -1.76
N VAL A 16 1.38 8.04 -0.44
CA VAL A 16 2.33 8.79 0.39
C VAL A 16 3.78 8.41 0.08
N ALA A 17 4.07 7.11 -0.11
CA ALA A 17 5.41 6.64 -0.42
C ALA A 17 5.93 7.17 -1.77
N LYS A 18 5.02 7.41 -2.74
CA LYS A 18 5.34 7.89 -4.10
C LYS A 18 5.36 9.42 -4.24
N LYS A 19 4.69 10.17 -3.36
CA LYS A 19 4.59 11.64 -3.45
C LYS A 19 5.91 12.34 -3.14
N LEU A 20 6.57 12.88 -4.17
CA LEU A 20 7.86 13.56 -4.06
C LEU A 20 7.83 14.83 -3.19
N ASP A 21 6.67 15.46 -3.04
CA ASP A 21 6.50 16.67 -2.22
C ASP A 21 6.42 16.41 -0.71
N LEU A 22 6.30 15.15 -0.29
CA LEU A 22 6.27 14.81 1.13
C LEU A 22 7.68 14.66 1.70
N PRO A 23 7.90 15.06 2.98
CA PRO A 23 9.18 14.85 3.65
C PRO A 23 9.66 13.39 3.57
N ILE A 24 10.96 13.21 3.29
CA ILE A 24 11.55 11.88 3.07
C ILE A 24 11.29 10.90 4.23
N ASN A 25 11.36 11.40 5.46
CA ASN A 25 11.09 10.61 6.66
C ASN A 25 9.64 10.09 6.74
N VAL A 26 8.67 10.82 6.19
CA VAL A 26 7.27 10.40 6.12
C VAL A 26 7.12 9.30 5.06
N ARG A 27 7.74 9.47 3.89
CA ARG A 27 7.74 8.46 2.83
C ARG A 27 8.37 7.16 3.30
N GLU A 28 9.56 7.24 3.89
CA GLU A 28 10.28 6.08 4.41
C GLU A 28 9.49 5.32 5.47
N LYS A 29 8.78 6.03 6.36
CA LYS A 29 7.89 5.38 7.34
C LYS A 29 6.79 4.57 6.65
N ARG A 30 6.20 5.07 5.55
CA ARG A 30 5.18 4.34 4.79
C ARG A 30 5.79 3.19 4.00
N SER A 31 6.94 3.38 3.36
CA SER A 31 7.67 2.30 2.69
C SER A 31 7.99 1.16 3.65
N LYS A 32 8.45 1.46 4.87
CA LYS A 32 8.72 0.44 5.91
C LYS A 32 7.47 -0.33 6.31
N LEU A 33 6.32 0.33 6.44
CA LEU A 33 5.05 -0.35 6.72
C LEU A 33 4.63 -1.26 5.57
N LEU A 34 4.73 -0.78 4.32
CA LEU A 34 4.41 -1.58 3.15
C LEU A 34 5.31 -2.82 3.06
N THR A 35 6.63 -2.65 3.24
CA THR A 35 7.58 -3.77 3.29
C THR A 35 7.27 -4.74 4.44
N TYR A 36 6.87 -4.24 5.61
CA TYR A 36 6.55 -5.09 6.77
C TYR A 36 5.34 -5.99 6.53
N TYR A 37 4.28 -5.49 5.90
CA TYR A 37 3.06 -6.28 5.64
C TYR A 37 3.12 -7.11 4.35
N PHE A 38 3.80 -6.62 3.31
CA PHE A 38 3.73 -7.19 1.96
C PHE A 38 5.07 -7.72 1.44
N GLY A 39 6.18 -7.54 2.18
CA GLY A 39 7.53 -7.93 1.77
C GLY A 39 8.22 -6.92 0.84
N SER A 40 7.47 -6.22 0.00
CA SER A 40 7.97 -5.15 -0.87
C SER A 40 6.87 -4.17 -1.26
N ILE A 41 7.26 -3.00 -1.79
CA ILE A 41 6.31 -2.02 -2.33
C ILE A 41 5.57 -2.62 -3.53
N SER A 42 6.28 -3.31 -4.44
CA SER A 42 5.68 -3.94 -5.61
C SER A 42 4.64 -5.01 -5.26
N GLN A 43 4.90 -5.81 -4.22
CA GLN A 43 3.90 -6.77 -3.74
C GLN A 43 2.67 -6.08 -3.12
N ALA A 44 2.85 -4.92 -2.49
CA ALA A 44 1.72 -4.12 -2.00
C ALA A 44 0.90 -3.50 -3.15
N GLU A 45 1.56 -3.12 -4.26
CA GLU A 45 0.89 -2.65 -5.49
C GLU A 45 0.04 -3.77 -6.11
N CYS A 46 0.62 -4.96 -6.33
CA CYS A 46 -0.12 -6.12 -6.85
C CYS A 46 -1.31 -6.48 -5.94
N TYR A 47 -1.13 -6.46 -4.61
CA TYR A 47 -2.22 -6.68 -3.67
C TYR A 47 -3.36 -5.67 -3.86
N VAL A 48 -3.04 -4.39 -4.08
CA VAL A 48 -4.06 -3.38 -4.34
C VAL A 48 -4.76 -3.64 -5.66
N GLU A 49 -4.02 -3.91 -6.73
CA GLU A 49 -4.57 -4.20 -8.07
C GLU A 49 -5.53 -5.39 -8.04
N ASP A 50 -5.09 -6.53 -7.49
CA ASP A 50 -5.90 -7.76 -7.38
C ASP A 50 -7.21 -7.53 -6.61
N ASN A 51 -7.20 -6.68 -5.58
CA ASN A 51 -8.36 -6.42 -4.74
C ASN A 51 -9.24 -5.28 -5.29
N ASP A 52 -8.70 -4.32 -6.01
CA ASP A 52 -9.49 -3.26 -6.65
C ASP A 52 -10.25 -3.78 -7.87
N ASP A 53 -9.62 -4.63 -8.67
CA ASP A 53 -10.26 -5.28 -9.81
C ASP A 53 -11.41 -6.17 -9.33
N TYR A 54 -11.19 -6.90 -8.23
CA TYR A 54 -12.26 -7.67 -7.59
C TYR A 54 -13.43 -6.77 -7.17
N ARG A 55 -13.18 -5.60 -6.57
CA ARG A 55 -14.23 -4.66 -6.17
C ARG A 55 -14.99 -4.07 -7.36
N GLN A 56 -14.32 -3.82 -8.49
CA GLN A 56 -14.98 -3.32 -9.71
C GLN A 56 -15.86 -4.39 -10.37
N LEU A 57 -15.50 -5.67 -10.29
CA LEU A 57 -16.28 -6.77 -10.86
C LEU A 57 -17.52 -7.16 -10.03
N VAL A 58 -17.58 -6.79 -8.76
CA VAL A 58 -18.67 -7.14 -7.83
C VAL A 58 -19.57 -5.95 -7.45
N SER A 59 -19.38 -4.79 -8.09
CA SER A 59 -20.20 -3.57 -7.90
C SER A 59 -21.24 -3.42 -9.01
#